data_AF-A0A6I6Y7N8-F1
#
_entry.id   AF-A0A6I6Y7N8-F1
#
_cell.length_a   1.000
_cell.length_b   1.000
_cell.length_c   1.000
_cell.angle_alpha   90.00
_cell.angle_beta   90.00
_cell.angle_gamma   90.00
#
_symmetry.space_group_name_H-M   'P 1'
#
loop_
_entity.id
_entity.type
_entity.pdbx_description
1 polymer ?
#
loop_
_entity_poly.entity_id
_entity_poly.type
_entity_poly.pdbx_seq_one_letter_code
_entity_poly.pdbx_strand_id
1 'polypeptide(L)' 'MRLNKELVREILLAVEASEKSPRSWINLSSEGHGEEVIAYHVMLLDEAGLLVGQDLSSMSRFDWRPNMRG' A
#
# COMPACT_ATOMS: atom_id res chain seq x y z
N MET A 1 -12.27 1.72 -8.30
CA MET A 1 -11.87 0.44 -8.93
C MET A 1 -12.50 -0.71 -8.16
N ARG A 2 -12.46 -1.96 -8.67
CA ARG A 2 -12.91 -3.14 -7.91
C ARG A 2 -11.74 -3.71 -7.11
N LEU A 3 -12.02 -4.21 -5.91
CA LEU A 3 -11.04 -4.93 -5.08
C LEU A 3 -10.48 -6.14 -5.84
N ASN A 4 -9.16 -6.17 -6.02
CA ASN A 4 -8.41 -7.29 -6.57
C ASN A 4 -7.77 -8.10 -5.43
N LYS A 5 -8.21 -9.36 -5.25
CA LYS A 5 -7.80 -10.18 -4.09
C LYS A 5 -6.35 -10.64 -4.19
N GLU A 6 -5.88 -10.93 -5.39
CA GLU A 6 -4.52 -11.35 -5.69
C GLU A 6 -3.56 -10.19 -5.38
N LEU A 7 -3.89 -8.98 -5.84
CA LEU A 7 -3.12 -7.78 -5.51
C LEU A 7 -3.14 -7.48 -4.00
N VAL A 8 -4.27 -7.65 -3.32
CA VAL A 8 -4.34 -7.51 -1.86
C VAL A 8 -3.37 -8.48 -1.17
N ARG A 9 -3.35 -9.75 -1.59
CA ARG A 9 -2.43 -10.75 -1.03
C ARG A 9 -0.97 -10.37 -1.27
N GLU A 10 -0.63 -9.92 -2.48
CA GLU A 10 0.72 -9.47 -2.81
C GLU A 10 1.17 -8.28 -1.96
N ILE A 11 0.29 -7.29 -1.78
CA ILE A 11 0.56 -6.12 -0.93
C ILE A 11 0.85 -6.55 0.51
N LEU A 12 -0.01 -7.37 1.11
CA LEU A 12 0.15 -7.80 2.50
C LEU A 12 1.44 -8.60 2.70
N LEU A 13 1.74 -9.55 1.80
CA LEU A 13 2.98 -10.33 1.87
C LEU A 13 4.23 -9.45 1.68
N ALA A 14 4.18 -8.48 0.77
CA ALA A 14 5.30 -7.57 0.55
C ALA A 14 5.54 -6.64 1.76
N VAL A 15 4.47 -6.23 2.45
CA VAL A 15 4.57 -5.47 3.70
C VAL A 15 5.17 -6.32 4.81
N GLU A 16 4.70 -7.55 5.01
CA GLU A 16 5.22 -8.47 6.02
C GLU A 16 6.69 -8.88 5.78
N ALA A 17 7.07 -9.07 4.51
CA ALA A 17 8.44 -9.42 4.13
C ALA A 17 9.42 -8.23 4.15
N SER A 18 8.91 -7.00 4.34
CA SER A 18 9.78 -5.82 4.34
C SER A 18 10.62 -5.76 5.62
N GLU A 19 11.91 -5.50 5.49
CA GLU A 19 12.80 -5.25 6.64
C GLU A 19 12.93 -3.75 6.96
N LYS A 20 12.05 -2.92 6.38
CA LYS A 20 12.14 -1.47 6.53
C LYS A 20 11.88 -1.04 7.97
N SER A 21 12.61 0.01 8.37
CA SER A 21 12.46 0.60 9.71
C SER A 21 11.00 1.06 9.94
N PRO A 22 10.49 0.96 11.17
CA PRO A 22 9.12 1.37 11.54
C PRO A 22 8.73 2.83 11.34
N ARG A 23 9.61 3.63 10.73
CA ARG A 23 9.39 5.05 10.44
C ARG A 23 9.49 5.37 8.94
N SER A 24 9.42 4.35 8.10
CA SER A 24 9.57 4.50 6.66
C SER A 24 8.44 3.82 5.91
N TRP A 25 7.95 4.50 4.88
CA TRP A 25 6.99 3.91 3.96
C TRP A 25 7.67 2.89 3.04
N ILE A 26 6.87 1.91 2.62
CA ILE A 26 7.28 0.84 1.71
C ILE A 26 6.89 1.26 0.30
N ASN A 27 7.85 1.23 -0.62
CA ASN A 27 7.57 1.39 -2.04
C ASN A 27 7.20 0.01 -2.57
N LEU A 28 5.94 -0.15 -2.97
CA LEU A 28 5.45 -1.38 -3.56
C LEU A 28 5.47 -1.28 -5.08
N SER A 29 5.86 -2.37 -5.72
CA SER A 29 5.70 -2.59 -7.16
C SER A 29 5.11 -3.98 -7.35
N SER A 30 4.05 -4.09 -8.14
CA SER A 30 3.43 -5.36 -8.53
C SER A 30 3.34 -5.42 -10.05
N GLU A 31 3.72 -6.55 -10.63
CA GLU A 31 3.68 -6.73 -12.08
C GLU A 31 2.23 -6.60 -12.60
N GLY A 32 2.04 -5.78 -13.64
CA GLY A 32 0.72 -5.57 -14.24
C GLY A 32 -0.19 -4.57 -13.52
N HIS A 33 0.29 -3.93 -12.44
CA HIS A 33 -0.48 -2.91 -11.71
C HIS A 33 0.28 -1.57 -11.63
N GLY A 34 -0.39 -0.48 -11.99
CA GLY A 34 0.15 0.87 -11.87
C GLY A 34 0.17 1.38 -10.42
N GLU A 35 0.97 2.42 -10.16
CA GLU A 35 1.13 3.01 -8.82
C GLU A 35 -0.21 3.43 -8.19
N GLU A 36 -1.09 4.10 -8.93
CA GLU A 36 -2.41 4.53 -8.43
C GLU A 36 -3.30 3.33 -8.07
N VAL A 37 -3.15 2.21 -8.79
CA VAL A 37 -3.91 1.00 -8.53
C VAL A 37 -3.48 0.39 -7.20
N ILE A 38 -2.16 0.34 -6.96
CA ILE A 38 -1.58 -0.13 -5.70
C ILE A 38 -1.99 0.81 -4.56
N ALA A 39 -1.83 2.13 -4.74
CA ALA A 39 -2.24 3.15 -3.77
C ALA A 39 -3.72 2.99 -3.36
N TYR A 40 -4.61 2.76 -4.32
CA TYR A 40 -6.02 2.56 -4.04
C TYR A 40 -6.27 1.35 -3.13
N HIS A 41 -5.55 0.25 -3.34
CA HIS A 41 -5.68 -0.94 -2.49
C HIS A 41 -5.05 -0.72 -1.12
N VAL A 42 -3.94 0.02 -1.02
CA VAL A 42 -3.35 0.39 0.27
C VAL A 42 -4.33 1.23 1.10
N MET A 43 -4.98 2.23 0.49
CA MET A 43 -6.03 3.03 1.13
C MET A 43 -7.17 2.15 1.66
N LEU A 44 -7.71 1.24 0.85
CA LEU A 44 -8.79 0.33 1.30
C LEU A 44 -8.36 -0.60 2.44
N LEU A 45 -7.11 -1.05 2.45
CA LEU A 45 -6.57 -1.92 3.50
C LEU A 45 -6.34 -1.17 4.81
N ASP A 46 -5.95 0.11 4.75
CA ASP A 46 -5.87 1.00 5.91
C ASP A 46 -7.27 1.26 6.50
N GLU A 47 -8.24 1.62 5.66
CA GLU A 47 -9.65 1.81 6.07
C GLU A 47 -10.24 0.54 6.72
N ALA A 48 -9.81 -0.65 6.26
CA ALA A 48 -10.21 -1.93 6.82
C ALA A 48 -9.43 -2.34 8.09
N GLY A 49 -8.38 -1.59 8.48
CA GLY A 49 -7.53 -1.88 9.63
C GLY A 49 -6.61 -3.09 9.44
N LEU A 50 -6.33 -3.49 8.20
CA LEU A 50 -5.49 -4.65 7.85
C LEU A 50 -4.00 -4.31 7.79
N LEU A 51 -3.67 -3.05 7.52
CA LEU A 51 -2.32 -2.50 7.60
C LEU A 51 -2.39 -1.03 8.03
N VAL A 52 -1.24 -0.40 8.24
CA VAL A 52 -1.17 1.07 8.40
C VAL A 52 -0.74 1.68 7.07
N GLY A 53 -1.61 2.51 6.49
CA GLY A 53 -1.33 3.30 5.31
C GLY A 53 -0.88 4.70 5.68
N GLN A 54 -0.13 5.33 4.78
CA GLN A 54 0.18 6.75 4.84
C GLN A 54 -0.29 7.40 3.54
N ASP A 55 -1.14 8.42 3.67
CA ASP A 55 -1.52 9.29 2.56
C ASP A 55 -0.34 10.23 2.24
N LEU A 56 0.19 10.07 1.03
CA LEU A 56 1.23 10.92 0.44
C LEU A 56 0.68 11.69 -0.76
N SER A 57 -0.64 11.74 -0.92
CA SER A 57 -1.30 12.41 -2.03
C SER A 57 -0.96 13.89 -2.04
N SER A 58 -0.91 14.44 -3.24
CA SER A 58 -0.76 15.87 -3.49
C SER A 58 -1.88 16.33 -4.42
N MET A 59 -1.91 17.61 -4.75
CA MET A 59 -2.94 18.16 -5.65
C MET A 59 -2.99 17.47 -7.04
N SER A 60 -1.91 16.85 -7.48
CA SER A 60 -1.79 16.24 -8.82
C SER A 60 -1.52 14.74 -8.82
N ARG A 61 -1.45 14.10 -7.64
CA ARG A 61 -1.10 12.67 -7.52
C ARG A 61 -1.84 12.03 -6.37
N PHE A 62 -2.49 10.91 -6.65
CA PHE A 62 -3.02 10.01 -5.65
C PHE A 62 -1.94 9.00 -5.24
N ASP A 63 -1.54 9.01 -3.96
CA ASP A 63 -0.44 8.18 -3.47
C ASP A 63 -0.70 7.74 -2.03
N TRP A 64 -0.79 6.43 -1.85
CA TRP A 64 -0.96 5.78 -0.55
C TRP A 64 0.07 4.68 -0.46
N ARG A 65 0.85 4.68 0.63
CA ARG A 65 1.92 3.70 0.83
C ARG A 65 1.79 3.04 2.18
N PRO A 66 2.11 1.74 2.30
CA PRO A 66 2.15 1.10 3.60
C PRO A 66 3.25 1.72 4.45
N ASN A 67 2.99 1.86 5.74
CA ASN A 67 3.94 2.25 6.76
C ASN A 67 4.05 1.12 7.79
N MET A 68 5.27 0.80 8.19
CA MET A 68 5.49 -0.16 9.27
C MET A 68 5.05 0.46 10.60
N ARG A 69 4.31 -0.29 11.41
CA ARG A 69 4.04 0.10 12.79
C ARG A 69 5.35 0.07 13.59
N GLY A 70 5.66 1.17 14.27
CA GLY A 70 6.62 1.22 15.38
C GLY A 70 6.11 0.54 16.63
#